data_AF-A0A8J5MM45-F1
#
_entry.id   AF-A0A8J5MM45-F1
#
_cell.length_a   1.000
_cell.length_b   1.000
_cell.length_c   1.000
_cell.angle_alpha   90.00
_cell.angle_beta   90.00
_cell.angle_gamma   90.00
#
_symmetry.space_group_name_H-M   'P 1'
#
loop_
_entity.id
_entity.type
_entity.pdbx_description
1 polymer ?
#
loop_
_entity_poly.entity_id
_entity_poly.type
_entity_poly.pdbx_seq_one_letter_code
_entity_poly.pdbx_strand_id
1 'polypeptide(L)'
;MKMTVRWVRLCVVAASLLMYAASVTEVPSITSYKVVPKFPKELNTCGLGKVTLGVTSTYLCAMECLHHPECLLYCLSGMECRLYKAQVTRHWLGEDGGLQFDKCYATWQHPMDLTPYITKVTSSSFYSSKSAIRAASNAINGYFCQHRDDCFLSGKETNSWWRTDLGAPQDVKEIWIQARRDTNLNDTLQNVEMRLGGSPNYTDNPVFATFTDPYQVGMLAKITRKSAMTGQYLQMQSMAHSYFGICDLQIIGN
;
A
#
# COMPACT_ATOMS: atom_id res chain seq x y z
N MET A 1 69.58 -58.86 28.92
CA MET A 1 70.23 -57.55 28.69
C MET A 1 69.14 -56.55 28.29
N LYS A 2 69.00 -55.46 29.04
CA LYS A 2 67.88 -54.51 29.00
C LYS A 2 67.79 -53.79 27.63
N MET A 3 66.59 -53.67 27.07
CA MET A 3 66.29 -52.61 26.09
C MET A 3 64.97 -51.92 26.47
N THR A 4 65.12 -50.66 26.82
CA THR A 4 64.11 -49.66 27.20
C THR A 4 63.27 -49.24 25.99
N VAL A 5 61.94 -49.28 26.13
CA VAL A 5 60.96 -48.75 25.17
C VAL A 5 60.83 -47.24 25.39
N ARG A 6 61.07 -46.45 24.33
CA ARG A 6 60.97 -44.98 24.32
C ARG A 6 59.65 -44.60 23.64
N TRP A 7 58.77 -43.94 24.38
CA TRP A 7 57.43 -43.53 23.93
C TRP A 7 57.52 -42.35 22.96
N VAL A 8 56.98 -42.51 21.75
CA VAL A 8 56.72 -41.40 20.81
C VAL A 8 55.26 -41.02 20.95
N ARG A 9 54.99 -39.78 21.39
CA ARG A 9 53.65 -39.21 21.43
C ARG A 9 53.19 -38.91 20.00
N LEU A 10 52.24 -39.68 19.47
CA LEU A 10 51.48 -39.29 18.27
C LEU A 10 50.39 -38.30 18.68
N CYS A 11 50.47 -37.07 18.17
CA CYS A 11 49.35 -36.14 18.14
C CYS A 11 48.33 -36.63 17.11
N VAL A 12 47.18 -37.13 17.57
CA VAL A 12 46.01 -37.38 16.70
C VAL A 12 45.15 -36.13 16.74
N VAL A 13 45.06 -35.41 15.62
CA VAL A 13 44.12 -34.30 15.44
C VAL A 13 42.75 -34.90 15.17
N ALA A 14 41.83 -34.77 16.13
CA ALA A 14 40.43 -35.14 15.95
C ALA A 14 39.72 -34.07 15.12
N ALA A 15 39.40 -34.38 13.86
CA ALA A 15 38.51 -33.56 13.05
C ALA A 15 37.06 -33.86 13.44
N SER A 16 36.43 -32.92 14.13
CA SER A 16 35.02 -32.95 14.50
C SER A 16 34.13 -32.74 13.27
N LEU A 17 33.41 -33.80 12.86
CA LEU A 17 32.29 -33.71 11.93
C LEU A 17 31.10 -33.07 12.64
N LEU A 18 30.95 -31.75 12.50
CA LEU A 18 29.70 -31.06 12.80
C LEU A 18 28.75 -31.27 11.62
N MET A 19 27.78 -32.18 11.76
CA MET A 19 26.62 -32.20 10.88
C MET A 19 25.79 -30.95 11.17
N TYR A 20 25.81 -30.01 10.24
CA TYR A 20 24.95 -28.84 10.28
C TYR A 20 23.52 -29.30 9.96
N ALA A 21 22.68 -29.44 10.99
CA ALA A 21 21.26 -29.57 10.79
C ALA A 21 20.78 -28.22 10.23
N ALA A 22 20.51 -28.18 8.93
CA ALA A 22 19.82 -27.04 8.33
C ALA A 22 18.45 -26.91 9.00
N SER A 23 18.28 -25.85 9.78
CA SER A 23 16.99 -25.42 10.30
C SER A 23 16.01 -25.29 9.13
N VAL A 24 14.88 -26.00 9.20
CA VAL A 24 13.74 -25.76 8.32
C VAL A 24 13.30 -24.31 8.55
N THR A 25 13.72 -23.40 7.67
CA THR A 25 13.21 -22.03 7.67
C THR A 25 11.73 -22.13 7.33
N GLU A 26 10.85 -21.72 8.25
CA GLU A 26 9.43 -21.54 7.96
C GLU A 26 9.30 -20.73 6.67
N VAL A 27 8.65 -21.32 5.65
CA VAL A 27 8.39 -20.62 4.40
C VAL A 27 7.48 -19.44 4.73
N PRO A 28 7.82 -18.19 4.36
CA PRO A 28 6.96 -17.06 4.65
C PRO A 28 5.60 -17.28 3.97
N SER A 29 4.53 -17.40 4.76
CA SER A 29 3.17 -17.43 4.22
C SER A 29 2.85 -16.03 3.68
N ILE A 30 2.79 -15.90 2.35
CA ILE A 30 2.34 -14.64 1.74
C ILE A 30 0.84 -14.49 1.98
N THR A 31 0.46 -13.48 2.76
CA THR A 31 -0.95 -13.08 2.83
C THR A 31 -1.23 -12.27 1.58
N SER A 32 -2.01 -12.82 0.66
CA SER A 32 -2.41 -12.15 -0.58
C SER A 32 -3.89 -12.33 -0.85
N TYR A 33 -4.50 -11.33 -1.47
CA TYR A 33 -5.93 -11.28 -1.71
C TYR A 33 -6.18 -11.17 -3.20
N LYS A 34 -7.13 -11.97 -3.69
CA LYS A 34 -7.55 -11.91 -5.10
C LYS A 34 -8.19 -10.55 -5.37
N VAL A 35 -7.79 -9.91 -6.47
CA VAL A 35 -8.34 -8.62 -6.93
C VAL A 35 -8.93 -8.77 -8.33
N VAL A 36 -9.73 -7.79 -8.76
CA VAL A 36 -10.27 -7.75 -10.12
C VAL A 36 -9.10 -7.62 -11.11
N PRO A 37 -8.91 -8.55 -12.06
CA PRO A 37 -7.72 -8.61 -12.90
C PRO A 37 -7.84 -7.73 -14.16
N LYS A 38 -8.39 -6.53 -14.01
CA LYS A 38 -8.57 -5.52 -15.08
C LYS A 38 -7.93 -4.22 -14.64
N PHE A 39 -6.98 -3.70 -15.40
CA PHE A 39 -6.17 -2.56 -14.99
C PHE A 39 -5.91 -1.58 -16.13
N PRO A 40 -5.65 -0.30 -15.84
CA PRO A 40 -5.20 0.66 -16.84
C PRO A 40 -3.92 0.20 -17.56
N LYS A 41 -3.66 0.74 -18.76
CA LYS A 41 -2.43 0.42 -19.52
C LYS A 41 -1.16 0.88 -18.81
N GLU A 42 -1.33 1.92 -18.00
CA GLU A 42 -0.34 2.57 -17.15
C GLU A 42 0.21 1.63 -16.09
N LEU A 43 -0.47 0.52 -15.76
CA LEU A 43 0.04 -0.49 -14.83
C LEU A 43 1.43 -1.01 -15.23
N ASN A 44 1.75 -1.05 -16.53
CA ASN A 44 3.08 -1.45 -16.99
C ASN A 44 4.21 -0.54 -16.48
N THR A 45 3.91 0.70 -16.11
CA THR A 45 4.90 1.63 -15.50
C THR A 45 5.33 1.19 -14.09
N CYS A 46 4.52 0.36 -13.43
CA CYS A 46 4.86 -0.31 -12.17
C CYS A 46 5.40 -1.73 -12.36
N GLY A 47 5.69 -2.16 -13.59
CA GLY A 47 6.22 -3.49 -13.85
C GLY A 47 7.58 -3.69 -13.15
N LEU A 48 7.70 -4.80 -12.44
CA LEU A 48 8.97 -5.25 -11.84
C LEU A 48 9.61 -6.36 -12.67
N GLY A 49 8.81 -7.14 -13.40
CA GLY A 49 9.32 -8.21 -14.24
C GLY A 49 8.22 -9.16 -14.72
N LYS A 50 8.62 -10.11 -15.56
CA LYS A 50 7.78 -11.22 -16.02
C LYS A 50 8.56 -12.54 -15.97
N VAL A 51 7.88 -13.62 -15.60
CA VAL A 51 8.44 -14.97 -15.43
C VAL A 51 7.50 -15.99 -16.07
N THR A 52 8.06 -16.95 -16.82
CA THR A 52 7.29 -18.08 -17.37
C THR A 52 7.46 -19.28 -16.44
N LEU A 53 6.37 -19.75 -15.83
CA LEU A 53 6.42 -20.73 -14.75
C LEU A 53 6.37 -22.20 -15.19
N GLY A 54 6.22 -22.48 -16.50
CA GLY A 54 6.04 -23.84 -17.05
C GLY A 54 4.70 -24.51 -16.70
N VAL A 55 3.97 -23.96 -15.74
CA VAL A 55 2.61 -24.33 -15.31
C VAL A 55 1.90 -23.08 -14.78
N THR A 56 0.56 -23.05 -14.82
CA THR A 56 -0.22 -21.96 -14.21
C THR A 56 -0.21 -22.06 -12.68
N SER A 57 0.88 -21.56 -12.08
CA SER A 57 1.23 -21.44 -10.67
C SER A 57 0.82 -20.16 -9.93
N THR A 58 -0.30 -20.07 -9.19
CA THR A 58 -0.48 -18.91 -8.26
C THR A 58 0.55 -18.90 -7.15
N TYR A 59 0.84 -20.06 -6.59
CA TYR A 59 1.85 -20.21 -5.54
C TYR A 59 3.24 -19.87 -6.05
N LEU A 60 3.63 -20.40 -7.23
CA LEU A 60 4.94 -20.09 -7.81
C LEU A 60 5.06 -18.60 -8.16
N CYS A 61 4.01 -17.98 -8.70
CA CYS A 61 4.01 -16.54 -8.99
C CYS A 61 4.12 -15.68 -7.72
N ALA A 62 3.46 -16.10 -6.63
CA ALA A 62 3.62 -15.49 -5.31
C ALA A 62 5.06 -15.58 -4.79
N MET A 63 5.72 -16.75 -4.95
CA MET A 63 7.12 -16.92 -4.56
C MET A 63 8.04 -15.99 -5.35
N GLU A 64 7.81 -15.82 -6.65
CA GLU A 64 8.54 -14.83 -7.44
C GLU A 64 8.34 -13.42 -6.92
N CYS A 65 7.10 -13.05 -6.56
CA CYS A 65 6.82 -11.75 -5.95
C CYS A 65 7.61 -11.54 -4.63
N LEU A 66 7.76 -12.58 -3.79
CA LEU A 66 8.53 -12.49 -2.54
C LEU A 66 10.02 -12.20 -2.74
N HIS A 67 10.60 -12.57 -3.89
CA HIS A 67 11.98 -12.22 -4.22
C HIS A 67 12.17 -10.72 -4.52
N HIS A 68 11.07 -9.98 -4.71
CA HIS A 68 11.08 -8.55 -4.98
C HIS A 68 10.48 -7.78 -3.79
N PRO A 69 11.29 -7.03 -3.01
CA PRO A 69 10.80 -6.34 -1.81
C PRO A 69 9.75 -5.25 -2.12
N GLU A 70 9.70 -4.75 -3.35
CA GLU A 70 8.72 -3.77 -3.81
C GLU A 70 7.47 -4.40 -4.46
N CYS A 71 7.40 -5.73 -4.58
CA CYS A 71 6.28 -6.39 -5.23
C CYS A 71 5.03 -6.37 -4.33
N LEU A 72 4.02 -5.65 -4.79
CA LEU A 72 2.75 -5.45 -4.09
C LEU A 72 1.56 -6.08 -4.82
N LEU A 73 1.74 -6.45 -6.09
CA LEU A 73 0.74 -7.05 -6.96
C LEU A 73 1.43 -8.05 -7.90
N TYR A 74 0.81 -9.20 -8.10
CA TYR A 74 1.21 -10.16 -9.13
C TYR A 74 -0.01 -10.67 -9.91
N CYS A 75 0.18 -10.92 -11.20
CA CYS A 75 -0.87 -11.29 -12.14
C CYS A 75 -0.44 -12.45 -13.04
N LEU A 76 -1.40 -13.31 -13.40
CA LEU A 76 -1.21 -14.47 -14.26
C LEU A 76 -1.97 -14.32 -15.58
N SER A 77 -1.32 -14.68 -16.68
CA SER A 77 -1.94 -14.87 -18.01
C SER A 77 -1.39 -16.17 -18.59
N GLY A 78 -2.17 -17.25 -18.52
CA GLY A 78 -1.71 -18.60 -18.80
C GLY A 78 -0.58 -19.03 -17.85
N MET A 79 0.62 -19.24 -18.39
CA MET A 79 1.82 -19.59 -17.63
C MET A 79 2.73 -18.38 -17.35
N GLU A 80 2.36 -17.19 -17.83
CA GLU A 80 3.11 -15.96 -17.62
C GLU A 80 2.69 -15.32 -16.29
N CYS A 81 3.64 -15.17 -15.38
CA CYS A 81 3.53 -14.42 -14.14
C CYS A 81 4.13 -13.02 -14.36
N ARG A 82 3.38 -11.98 -14.03
CA ARG A 82 3.84 -10.58 -14.08
C ARG A 82 3.80 -9.97 -12.69
N LEU A 83 4.86 -9.26 -12.34
CA LEU A 83 5.07 -8.67 -11.01
C LEU A 83 5.01 -7.15 -11.10
N TYR A 84 4.40 -6.52 -10.11
CA TYR A 84 4.17 -5.08 -10.09
C TYR A 84 4.37 -4.48 -8.70
N LYS A 85 4.90 -3.24 -8.67
CA LYS A 85 4.95 -2.38 -7.47
C LYS A 85 3.72 -1.48 -7.30
N ALA A 86 2.56 -1.95 -7.76
CA ALA A 86 1.30 -1.23 -7.67
C ALA A 86 0.59 -1.57 -6.35
N GLN A 87 0.15 -0.54 -5.63
CA GLN A 87 -0.73 -0.70 -4.48
C GLN A 87 -2.14 -0.93 -5.02
N VAL A 88 -2.71 -2.10 -4.73
CA VAL A 88 -4.06 -2.45 -5.17
C VAL A 88 -4.80 -3.02 -3.97
N THR A 89 -5.98 -2.49 -3.65
CA THR A 89 -6.80 -2.98 -2.54
C THR A 89 -7.80 -4.04 -3.03
N ARG A 90 -8.39 -4.82 -2.12
CA ARG A 90 -9.47 -5.77 -2.44
C ARG A 90 -10.73 -5.07 -2.98
N HIS A 91 -10.79 -3.75 -2.83
CA HIS A 91 -11.89 -2.89 -3.24
C HIS A 91 -11.70 -2.30 -4.64
N TRP A 92 -10.54 -2.54 -5.27
CA TRP A 92 -10.33 -2.23 -6.67
C TRP A 92 -11.44 -2.84 -7.54
N LEU A 93 -12.19 -1.97 -8.22
CA LEU A 93 -13.36 -2.37 -9.02
C LEU A 93 -12.98 -2.83 -10.43
N GLY A 94 -11.73 -2.59 -10.85
CA GLY A 94 -11.30 -2.79 -12.23
C GLY A 94 -11.58 -1.58 -13.11
N GLU A 95 -10.81 -1.48 -14.19
CA GLU A 95 -11.03 -0.51 -15.26
C GLU A 95 -11.12 -1.25 -16.60
N ASP A 96 -12.11 -0.90 -17.42
CA ASP A 96 -12.29 -1.48 -18.75
C ASP A 96 -11.39 -0.78 -19.80
N GLY A 97 -11.05 -1.49 -20.88
CA GLY A 97 -10.26 -0.93 -21.99
C GLY A 97 -8.73 -0.95 -21.79
N GLY A 98 -8.26 -1.54 -20.69
CA GLY A 98 -6.85 -1.68 -20.35
C GLY A 98 -6.30 -3.11 -20.45
N LEU A 99 -5.35 -3.43 -19.56
CA LEU A 99 -4.75 -4.75 -19.43
C LEU A 99 -5.71 -5.71 -18.71
N GLN A 100 -5.74 -6.96 -19.18
CA GLN A 100 -6.54 -8.02 -18.58
C GLN A 100 -5.67 -9.24 -18.30
N PHE A 101 -5.94 -9.88 -17.16
CA PHE A 101 -5.25 -11.08 -16.70
C PHE A 101 -6.29 -12.14 -16.30
N ASP A 102 -5.84 -13.39 -16.17
CA ASP A 102 -6.70 -14.48 -15.69
C ASP A 102 -6.99 -14.32 -14.20
N LYS A 103 -5.93 -14.01 -13.43
CA LYS A 103 -5.98 -13.83 -11.98
C LYS A 103 -4.93 -12.83 -11.55
N CYS A 104 -5.25 -12.02 -10.56
CA CYS A 104 -4.31 -11.14 -9.89
C CYS A 104 -4.52 -11.18 -8.39
N TYR A 105 -3.43 -10.96 -7.66
CA TYR A 105 -3.41 -10.99 -6.20
C TYR A 105 -2.54 -9.85 -5.69
N ALA A 106 -3.04 -9.15 -4.68
CA ALA A 106 -2.34 -8.06 -4.03
C ALA A 106 -1.89 -8.47 -2.64
N THR A 107 -0.68 -8.06 -2.27
CA THR A 107 -0.10 -8.23 -0.92
C THR A 107 -0.29 -6.97 -0.07
N TRP A 108 -0.60 -5.83 -0.71
CA TRP A 108 -0.94 -4.56 -0.06
C TRP A 108 -2.41 -4.54 0.43
N GLN A 109 -2.68 -5.16 1.57
CA GLN A 109 -4.03 -5.15 2.18
C GLN A 109 -3.97 -5.09 3.71
N HIS A 110 -5.06 -4.60 4.28
CA HIS A 110 -5.38 -4.79 5.69
C HIS A 110 -6.74 -5.52 5.84
N PRO A 111 -6.86 -6.57 6.68
CA PRO A 111 -8.12 -7.34 6.83
C PRO A 111 -9.32 -6.48 7.24
N MET A 112 -9.05 -5.45 8.04
CA MET A 112 -10.03 -4.50 8.59
C MET A 112 -10.15 -3.21 7.77
N ASP A 113 -9.73 -3.20 6.50
CA ASP A 113 -9.94 -2.04 5.62
C ASP A 113 -11.44 -1.79 5.40
N LEU A 114 -11.91 -0.63 5.87
CA LEU A 114 -13.26 -0.10 5.77
C LEU A 114 -13.36 0.61 4.42
N THR A 115 -13.97 -0.07 3.45
CA THR A 115 -14.18 0.48 2.11
C THR A 115 -15.06 1.73 2.18
N PRO A 116 -14.53 2.92 1.85
CA PRO A 116 -15.40 4.07 1.73
C PRO A 116 -16.16 3.98 0.40
N TYR A 117 -17.37 4.52 0.36
CA TYR A 117 -18.15 4.53 -0.88
C TYR A 117 -17.53 5.51 -1.87
N ILE A 118 -16.93 5.02 -2.96
CA ILE A 118 -16.28 5.86 -3.98
C ILE A 118 -17.22 6.91 -4.59
N THR A 119 -18.52 6.64 -4.59
CA THR A 119 -19.57 7.57 -5.04
C THR A 119 -19.92 8.66 -4.05
N LYS A 120 -19.44 8.57 -2.80
CA LYS A 120 -19.70 9.50 -1.71
C LYS A 120 -18.42 10.21 -1.25
N VAL A 121 -17.61 10.60 -2.23
CA VAL A 121 -16.38 11.37 -2.01
C VAL A 121 -16.54 12.74 -2.62
N THR A 122 -16.11 13.77 -1.89
CA THR A 122 -16.18 15.16 -2.33
C THR A 122 -14.89 15.89 -1.95
N SER A 123 -14.58 16.96 -2.67
CA SER A 123 -13.46 17.85 -2.36
C SER A 123 -13.84 19.31 -2.59
N SER A 124 -13.03 20.24 -2.10
CA SER A 124 -13.20 21.68 -2.35
C SER A 124 -13.11 22.01 -3.84
N SER A 125 -12.07 21.47 -4.48
CA SER A 125 -11.78 21.56 -5.89
C SER A 125 -10.93 20.36 -6.30
N PHE A 126 -10.66 20.21 -7.59
CA PHE A 126 -9.63 19.30 -8.07
C PHE A 126 -8.89 19.93 -9.25
N TYR A 127 -7.61 19.66 -9.36
CA TYR A 127 -6.77 20.17 -10.43
C TYR A 127 -7.07 19.43 -11.74
N SER A 128 -7.81 20.06 -12.66
CA SER A 128 -7.89 19.55 -14.03
C SER A 128 -8.37 20.55 -15.08
N SER A 129 -7.84 20.40 -16.30
CA SER A 129 -8.41 20.91 -17.57
C SER A 129 -9.21 19.85 -18.36
N LYS A 130 -9.31 18.60 -17.84
CA LYS A 130 -10.09 17.46 -18.38
C LYS A 130 -10.80 16.68 -17.27
N SER A 131 -12.12 16.54 -17.37
CA SER A 131 -13.08 16.19 -16.30
C SER A 131 -12.81 15.01 -15.34
N ALA A 132 -11.84 14.09 -15.56
CA ALA A 132 -11.70 12.86 -14.76
C ALA A 132 -10.30 12.61 -14.15
N ILE A 133 -9.27 13.36 -14.54
CA ILE A 133 -7.92 13.20 -13.97
C ILE A 133 -7.87 13.85 -12.59
N ARG A 134 -7.28 13.16 -11.58
CA ARG A 134 -7.09 13.63 -10.20
C ARG A 134 -8.37 13.92 -9.39
N ALA A 135 -9.47 13.25 -9.73
CA ALA A 135 -10.74 13.37 -9.04
C ALA A 135 -10.64 12.98 -7.55
N ALA A 136 -11.57 13.44 -6.71
CA ALA A 136 -11.59 13.12 -5.29
C ALA A 136 -11.65 11.60 -5.02
N SER A 137 -12.35 10.85 -5.88
CA SER A 137 -12.44 9.40 -5.83
C SER A 137 -11.10 8.68 -5.95
N ASN A 138 -10.10 9.27 -6.60
CA ASN A 138 -8.79 8.66 -6.78
C ASN A 138 -8.06 8.41 -5.46
N ALA A 139 -8.35 9.19 -4.42
CA ALA A 139 -7.78 8.98 -3.10
C ALA A 139 -8.17 7.63 -2.47
N ILE A 140 -9.26 6.98 -2.92
CA ILE A 140 -9.81 5.77 -2.29
C ILE A 140 -10.33 4.74 -3.31
N ASN A 141 -9.90 4.83 -4.57
CA ASN A 141 -10.32 3.88 -5.61
C ASN A 141 -9.65 2.51 -5.46
N GLY A 142 -8.67 2.39 -4.56
CA GLY A 142 -7.95 1.16 -4.27
C GLY A 142 -6.88 0.83 -5.30
N TYR A 143 -6.39 1.81 -6.06
CA TYR A 143 -5.33 1.62 -7.06
C TYR A 143 -4.37 2.81 -7.07
N PHE A 144 -3.08 2.52 -6.87
CA PHE A 144 -2.01 3.47 -7.06
C PHE A 144 -0.80 2.83 -7.72
N CYS A 145 -0.47 3.29 -8.93
CA CYS A 145 0.67 2.83 -9.70
C CYS A 145 1.75 3.92 -9.82
N GLN A 146 2.08 4.56 -8.69
CA GLN A 146 3.21 5.51 -8.59
C GLN A 146 3.11 6.69 -9.58
N HIS A 147 1.98 6.88 -10.24
CA HIS A 147 1.76 7.94 -11.20
C HIS A 147 0.94 9.04 -10.55
N ARG A 148 1.39 10.29 -10.73
CA ARG A 148 0.78 11.46 -10.06
C ARG A 148 -0.66 11.73 -10.48
N ASP A 149 -1.09 11.20 -11.62
CA ASP A 149 -2.45 11.38 -12.14
C ASP A 149 -3.43 10.34 -11.57
N ASP A 150 -2.91 9.27 -10.94
CA ASP A 150 -3.68 8.30 -10.15
C ASP A 150 -4.10 8.89 -8.80
N CYS A 151 -3.57 10.05 -8.41
CA CYS A 151 -3.81 10.66 -7.11
C CYS A 151 -4.88 11.75 -7.18
N PHE A 152 -5.67 11.92 -6.13
CA PHE A 152 -6.40 13.15 -5.91
C PHE A 152 -5.44 14.34 -5.77
N LEU A 153 -5.80 15.48 -6.36
CA LEU A 153 -5.12 16.76 -6.16
C LEU A 153 -6.14 17.89 -6.21
N SER A 154 -6.18 18.74 -5.18
CA SER A 154 -6.98 19.96 -5.18
C SER A 154 -6.46 20.97 -6.21
N GLY A 155 -7.23 22.02 -6.49
CA GLY A 155 -6.66 23.27 -7.01
C GLY A 155 -5.72 23.92 -5.98
N LYS A 156 -4.97 24.94 -6.42
CA LYS A 156 -4.17 25.76 -5.50
C LYS A 156 -5.06 26.79 -4.82
N GLU A 157 -5.42 26.53 -3.57
CA GLU A 157 -6.35 27.36 -2.80
C GLU A 157 -6.06 27.24 -1.29
N THR A 158 -6.65 28.13 -0.50
CA THR A 158 -6.60 28.06 0.97
C THR A 158 -7.75 27.20 1.47
N ASN A 159 -7.55 26.43 2.55
CA ASN A 159 -8.58 25.56 3.13
C ASN A 159 -9.09 24.50 2.12
N SER A 160 -8.21 24.01 1.26
CA SER A 160 -8.54 22.89 0.37
C SER A 160 -8.85 21.65 1.20
N TRP A 161 -9.87 20.89 0.80
CA TRP A 161 -10.32 19.75 1.57
C TRP A 161 -10.73 18.56 0.71
N TRP A 162 -10.69 17.39 1.33
CA TRP A 162 -11.18 16.11 0.80
C TRP A 162 -12.00 15.43 1.90
N ARG A 163 -13.14 14.85 1.53
CA ARG A 163 -14.04 14.17 2.46
C ARG A 163 -14.64 12.93 1.83
N THR A 164 -14.75 11.88 2.64
CA THR A 164 -15.53 10.68 2.33
C THR A 164 -16.63 10.43 3.37
N ASP A 165 -17.75 9.87 2.92
CA ASP A 165 -18.84 9.36 3.76
C ASP A 165 -18.79 7.82 3.76
N LEU A 166 -18.56 7.24 4.94
CA LEU A 166 -18.51 5.80 5.17
C LEU A 166 -19.89 5.12 5.14
N GLY A 167 -20.96 5.88 4.90
CA GLY A 167 -22.34 5.44 4.78
C GLY A 167 -23.04 5.19 6.13
N ALA A 168 -22.29 4.81 7.15
CA ALA A 168 -22.74 4.67 8.53
C ALA A 168 -21.58 4.97 9.50
N PRO A 169 -21.84 5.24 10.78
CA PRO A 169 -20.79 5.33 11.79
C PRO A 169 -19.95 4.05 11.84
N GLN A 170 -18.63 4.19 11.71
CA GLN A 170 -17.65 3.11 11.80
C GLN A 170 -16.64 3.40 12.91
N ASP A 171 -16.15 2.36 13.59
CA ASP A 171 -15.06 2.47 14.55
C ASP A 171 -13.72 2.42 13.82
N VAL A 172 -13.05 3.58 13.71
CA VAL A 172 -11.78 3.72 13.00
C VAL A 172 -10.63 3.72 14.00
N LYS A 173 -9.69 2.79 13.80
CA LYS A 173 -8.49 2.63 14.63
C LYS A 173 -7.25 3.24 13.99
N GLU A 174 -7.11 3.09 12.69
CA GLU A 174 -5.92 3.48 11.97
C GLU A 174 -6.26 4.01 10.57
N ILE A 175 -5.45 4.92 10.04
CA ILE A 175 -5.59 5.45 8.67
C ILE A 175 -4.23 5.38 8.01
N TRP A 176 -4.17 4.80 6.82
CA TRP A 176 -2.96 4.74 5.98
C TRP A 176 -3.13 5.71 4.83
N ILE A 177 -2.14 6.59 4.61
CA ILE A 177 -2.19 7.59 3.55
C ILE A 177 -0.92 7.48 2.72
N GLN A 178 -1.09 7.19 1.44
CA GLN A 178 -0.03 7.30 0.47
C GLN A 178 0.03 8.74 -0.05
N ALA A 179 1.05 9.47 0.40
CA ALA A 179 1.29 10.83 -0.03
C ALA A 179 1.71 10.90 -1.51
N ARG A 180 1.40 12.02 -2.17
CA ARG A 180 1.79 12.28 -3.57
C ARG A 180 3.30 12.36 -3.73
N ARG A 181 3.84 11.61 -4.70
CA ARG A 181 5.26 11.56 -5.06
C ARG A 181 5.63 12.57 -6.16
N ASP A 182 5.33 13.85 -5.96
CA ASP A 182 5.68 14.89 -6.95
C ASP A 182 6.77 15.79 -6.38
N THR A 183 8.00 15.67 -6.91
CA THR A 183 9.19 16.40 -6.42
C THR A 183 9.06 17.91 -6.51
N ASN A 184 8.09 18.40 -7.30
CA ASN A 184 7.83 19.82 -7.47
C ASN A 184 6.67 20.32 -6.57
N LEU A 185 6.00 19.43 -5.82
CA LEU A 185 4.87 19.71 -4.93
C LEU A 185 5.06 18.99 -3.57
N ASN A 186 6.14 19.33 -2.88
CA ASN A 186 6.58 18.62 -1.67
C ASN A 186 5.69 18.84 -0.43
N ASP A 187 4.72 19.77 -0.49
CA ASP A 187 3.96 20.21 0.70
C ASP A 187 2.50 19.72 0.71
N THR A 188 2.17 18.70 -0.10
CA THR A 188 0.76 18.28 -0.32
C THR A 188 0.07 17.66 0.90
N LEU A 189 0.80 17.27 1.94
CA LEU A 189 0.24 16.87 3.24
C LEU A 189 0.71 17.75 4.41
N GLN A 190 1.28 18.93 4.13
CA GLN A 190 1.72 19.86 5.17
C GLN A 190 0.56 20.75 5.65
N ASN A 191 0.52 21.03 6.95
CA ASN A 191 -0.51 21.83 7.62
C ASN A 191 -1.92 21.30 7.37
N VAL A 192 -2.10 19.98 7.44
CA VAL A 192 -3.37 19.30 7.25
C VAL A 192 -3.96 18.88 8.59
N GLU A 193 -5.23 19.16 8.83
CA GLU A 193 -5.99 18.64 9.95
C GLU A 193 -7.01 17.61 9.44
N MET A 194 -7.02 16.44 10.07
CA MET A 194 -7.91 15.32 9.74
C MET A 194 -8.90 15.14 10.89
N ARG A 195 -10.19 15.20 10.57
CA ARG A 195 -11.30 15.06 11.51
C ARG A 195 -12.19 13.89 11.13
N LEU A 196 -12.71 13.19 12.14
CA LEU A 196 -13.61 12.06 12.00
C LEU A 196 -14.78 12.23 12.97
N GLY A 197 -16.01 12.18 12.47
CA GLY A 197 -17.19 12.22 13.34
C GLY A 197 -18.50 12.00 12.59
N GLY A 198 -19.61 12.28 13.28
CA GLY A 198 -20.97 12.06 12.76
C GLY A 198 -21.57 13.23 11.99
N SER A 199 -20.93 14.40 11.98
CA SER A 199 -21.46 15.59 11.30
C SER A 199 -20.88 15.73 9.89
N PRO A 200 -21.67 16.12 8.87
CA PRO A 200 -21.11 16.53 7.59
C PRO A 200 -20.35 17.87 7.67
N ASN A 201 -20.54 18.64 8.75
CA ASN A 201 -19.81 19.88 9.00
C ASN A 201 -18.46 19.59 9.69
N TYR A 202 -17.39 20.05 9.05
CA TYR A 202 -16.00 19.81 9.46
C TYR A 202 -15.71 20.19 10.91
N THR A 203 -16.12 21.40 11.33
CA THR A 203 -15.74 21.96 12.64
C THR A 203 -16.41 21.24 13.81
N ASP A 204 -17.51 20.54 13.55
CA ASP A 204 -18.30 19.86 14.57
C ASP A 204 -17.72 18.47 14.90
N ASN A 205 -16.78 17.97 14.10
CA ASN A 205 -16.15 16.68 14.30
C ASN A 205 -14.84 16.81 15.09
N PRO A 206 -14.49 15.83 15.96
CA PRO A 206 -13.22 15.84 16.68
C PRO A 206 -12.02 15.58 15.75
N VAL A 207 -10.86 16.07 16.18
CA VAL A 207 -9.58 15.85 15.48
C VAL A 207 -9.13 14.40 15.64
N PHE A 208 -8.91 13.71 14.52
CA PHE A 208 -8.30 12.40 14.47
C PHE A 208 -6.76 12.51 14.46
N ALA A 209 -6.21 13.38 13.60
CA ALA A 209 -4.79 13.68 13.54
C ALA A 209 -4.48 15.02 12.86
N THR A 210 -3.24 15.49 13.02
CA THR A 210 -2.71 16.71 12.41
C THR A 210 -1.35 16.42 11.78
N PHE A 211 -1.10 16.99 10.60
CA PHE A 211 0.16 16.94 9.88
C PHE A 211 0.75 18.34 9.85
N THR A 212 1.72 18.60 10.72
CA THR A 212 2.37 19.92 10.83
C THR A 212 3.51 20.07 9.84
N ASP A 213 4.34 19.03 9.73
CA ASP A 213 5.55 19.03 8.92
C ASP A 213 5.32 18.39 7.56
N PRO A 214 6.12 18.74 6.53
CA PRO A 214 6.05 18.09 5.23
C PRO A 214 6.26 16.58 5.38
N TYR A 215 5.33 15.80 4.86
CA TYR A 215 5.48 14.35 4.83
C TYR A 215 6.47 13.97 3.74
N GLN A 216 7.44 13.10 4.05
CA GLN A 216 8.46 12.71 3.07
C GLN A 216 7.83 12.09 1.83
N VAL A 217 8.27 12.57 0.66
CA VAL A 217 7.81 12.16 -0.66
C VAL A 217 7.86 10.64 -0.76
N GLY A 218 6.69 10.03 -0.91
CA GLY A 218 6.56 8.60 -1.14
C GLY A 218 6.55 7.69 0.07
N MET A 219 6.64 8.26 1.27
CA MET A 219 6.36 7.51 2.48
C MET A 219 4.85 7.25 2.65
N LEU A 220 4.56 6.15 3.32
CA LEU A 220 3.21 5.82 3.77
C LEU A 220 3.01 6.39 5.18
N ALA A 221 2.08 7.33 5.32
CA ALA A 221 1.67 7.80 6.63
C ALA A 221 0.73 6.79 7.28
N LYS A 222 1.16 6.16 8.37
CA LYS A 222 0.31 5.31 9.22
C LYS A 222 -0.05 6.06 10.49
N ILE A 223 -1.33 6.33 10.69
CA ILE A 223 -1.86 7.07 11.82
C ILE A 223 -2.70 6.13 12.67
N THR A 224 -2.12 5.62 13.76
CA THR A 224 -2.81 4.69 14.67
C THR A 224 -3.26 5.41 15.93
N ARG A 225 -4.54 5.26 16.31
CA ARG A 225 -5.10 5.81 17.55
C ARG A 225 -4.93 4.86 18.72
N LYS A 226 -4.70 5.41 19.93
CA LYS A 226 -4.69 4.63 21.18
C LYS A 226 -6.01 3.90 21.41
N SER A 227 -7.13 4.59 21.15
CA SER A 227 -8.48 4.03 21.16
C SER A 227 -9.16 4.38 19.85
N ALA A 228 -9.99 3.46 19.32
CA ALA A 228 -10.75 3.71 18.11
C ALA A 228 -11.68 4.93 18.28
N MET A 229 -11.93 5.63 17.18
CA MET A 229 -12.85 6.75 17.12
C MET A 229 -14.01 6.39 16.19
N THR A 230 -15.23 6.55 16.68
CA THR A 230 -16.43 6.33 15.88
C THR A 230 -16.72 7.55 15.01
N GLY A 231 -16.96 7.34 13.71
CA GLY A 231 -17.42 8.40 12.82
C GLY A 231 -17.89 7.88 11.47
N GLN A 232 -18.66 8.71 10.77
CA GLN A 232 -19.17 8.43 9.43
C GLN A 232 -18.47 9.31 8.38
N TYR A 233 -18.10 10.53 8.75
CA TYR A 233 -17.44 11.48 7.85
C TYR A 233 -15.99 11.63 8.26
N LEU A 234 -15.09 11.24 7.36
CA LEU A 234 -13.67 11.53 7.45
C LEU A 234 -13.37 12.70 6.52
N GLN A 235 -12.86 13.81 7.06
CA GLN A 235 -12.45 14.98 6.29
C GLN A 235 -11.03 15.39 6.63
N MET A 236 -10.25 15.66 5.59
CA MET A 236 -8.92 16.26 5.68
C MET A 236 -8.97 17.66 5.07
N GLN A 237 -8.43 18.65 5.77
CA GLN A 237 -8.36 20.03 5.29
C GLN A 237 -6.93 20.58 5.44
N SER A 238 -6.36 21.10 4.36
CA SER A 238 -5.10 21.84 4.38
C SER A 238 -5.34 23.30 4.72
N MET A 239 -4.65 23.81 5.72
CA MET A 239 -4.72 25.23 6.12
C MET A 239 -3.78 26.12 5.30
N ALA A 240 -2.94 25.52 4.44
CA ALA A 240 -2.01 26.25 3.59
C ALA A 240 -2.68 26.76 2.31
N HIS A 241 -2.15 27.83 1.73
CA HIS A 241 -2.49 28.25 0.37
C HIS A 241 -1.65 27.47 -0.66
N SER A 242 -1.96 26.19 -0.82
CA SER A 242 -1.16 25.25 -1.63
C SER A 242 -2.04 24.18 -2.28
N TYR A 243 -1.40 23.26 -2.99
CA TYR A 243 -2.03 22.02 -3.43
C TYR A 243 -2.14 21.02 -2.27
N PHE A 244 -3.26 20.32 -2.21
CA PHE A 244 -3.49 19.20 -1.28
C PHE A 244 -3.72 17.92 -2.09
N GLY A 245 -3.06 16.81 -1.74
CA GLY A 245 -3.10 15.61 -2.57
C GLY A 245 -2.94 14.30 -1.81
N ILE A 246 -3.68 13.28 -2.27
CA ILE A 246 -3.75 11.93 -1.68
C ILE A 246 -3.71 10.92 -2.84
N CYS A 247 -2.79 9.96 -2.80
CA CYS A 247 -2.72 8.93 -3.85
C CYS A 247 -3.50 7.66 -3.52
N ASP A 248 -3.50 7.27 -2.26
CA ASP A 248 -4.32 6.18 -1.74
C ASP A 248 -4.56 6.45 -0.26
N LEU A 249 -5.73 6.08 0.23
CA LEU A 249 -6.12 6.22 1.62
C LEU A 249 -6.94 4.99 2.03
N GLN A 250 -6.46 4.28 3.04
CA GLN A 250 -7.15 3.16 3.65
C GLN A 250 -7.59 3.53 5.06
N ILE A 251 -8.83 3.18 5.39
CA ILE A 251 -9.43 3.47 6.70
C ILE A 251 -9.55 2.13 7.40
N ILE A 252 -8.80 1.95 8.47
CA ILE A 252 -8.69 0.67 9.14
C ILE A 252 -9.58 0.68 10.39
N GLY A 253 -10.49 -0.30 10.43
CA GLY A 253 -11.36 -0.55 11.57
C GLY A 253 -10.62 -1.04 12.81
N ASN A 254 -11.32 -1.11 13.94
CA ASN A 254 -10.80 -1.61 15.22
C ASN A 254 -10.76 -3.13 15.34
#